data_AF-A0A355BFY4-F1
#
_entry.id   AF-A0A355BFY4-F1
#
_cell.length_a   1.000
_cell.length_b   1.000
_cell.length_c   1.000
_cell.angle_alpha   90.00
_cell.angle_beta   90.00
_cell.angle_gamma   90.00
#
_symmetry.space_group_name_H-M   'P 1'
#
loop_
_entity.id
_entity.type
_entity.pdbx_description
1 polymer ?
#
loop_
_entity_poly.entity_id
_entity_poly.type
_entity_poly.pdbx_seq_one_letter_code
_entity_poly.pdbx_strand_id
1 'polypeptide(L)' 'CDICKKRIEKAAYSVKGVKSAKWDANLGSIFMIIDESKCSVPDIAKAVAGVGHDTELAKAKDEAYNNLHSCCQYKRVK' A
#
# COMPACT_ATOMS: atom_id res chain seq x y z
N CYS A 1 -9.94 -0.44 -8.35
CA CYS A 1 -9.77 0.28 -9.63
C CYS A 1 -8.27 0.41 -9.96
N ASP A 2 -7.92 0.68 -11.22
CA ASP A 2 -6.52 0.79 -11.67
C ASP A 2 -5.73 1.90 -10.98
N ILE A 3 -6.41 2.94 -10.49
CA ILE A 3 -5.78 4.06 -9.78
C ILE A 3 -5.23 3.61 -8.42
N CYS A 4 -6.04 2.90 -7.62
CA CYS A 4 -5.55 2.40 -6.33
C CYS A 4 -4.44 1.36 -6.54
N LYS A 5 -4.59 0.48 -7.54
CA LYS A 5 -3.56 -0.50 -7.93
C LYS A 5 -2.22 0.17 -8.20
N LYS A 6 -2.18 1.12 -9.13
CA LYS A 6 -0.95 1.84 -9.51
C LYS A 6 -0.32 2.58 -8.33
N ARG A 7 -1.13 3.19 -7.44
CA ARG A 7 -0.64 3.92 -6.27
C ARG A 7 0.01 2.97 -5.25
N ILE A 8 -0.66 1.88 -4.91
CA ILE A 8 -0.18 0.90 -3.94
C ILE A 8 1.07 0.20 -4.47
N GLU A 9 1.08 -0.24 -5.73
CA GLU A 9 2.24 -0.85 -6.37
C GLU A 9 3.42 0.12 -6.42
N LYS A 10 3.20 1.39 -6.81
CA LYS A 10 4.26 2.41 -6.83
C LYS A 10 4.82 2.68 -5.43
N ALA A 11 3.98 2.70 -4.40
CA ALA A 11 4.42 2.84 -3.02
C ALA A 11 5.28 1.66 -2.58
N ALA A 12 4.87 0.42 -2.91
CA ALA A 12 5.68 -0.76 -2.64
C ALA A 12 7.03 -0.72 -3.37
N TYR A 13 7.06 -0.41 -4.67
CA TYR A 13 8.31 -0.28 -5.43
C TYR A 13 9.22 0.87 -4.97
N SER A 14 8.70 1.83 -4.20
CA SER A 14 9.55 2.87 -3.61
C SER A 14 10.48 2.35 -2.51
N VAL A 15 10.16 1.19 -1.94
CA VAL A 15 11.00 0.53 -0.93
C VAL A 15 12.11 -0.27 -1.62
N LYS A 16 13.36 0.10 -1.33
CA LYS A 16 14.54 -0.61 -1.84
C LYS A 16 14.54 -2.05 -1.33
N GLY A 17 14.48 -3.01 -2.25
CA GLY A 17 14.39 -4.44 -1.94
C GLY A 17 13.14 -5.12 -2.49
N VAL A 18 12.13 -4.34 -2.92
CA VAL A 18 10.97 -4.89 -3.64
C VAL A 18 11.36 -5.25 -5.06
N LYS A 19 11.28 -6.55 -5.39
CA LYS A 19 11.54 -7.09 -6.73
C LYS A 19 10.27 -7.13 -7.59
N SER A 20 9.12 -7.36 -6.95
CA SER A 20 7.81 -7.37 -7.61
C SER A 20 6.74 -6.95 -6.62
N ALA A 21 5.72 -6.24 -7.11
CA ALA A 21 4.53 -5.87 -6.35
C ALA A 21 3.33 -5.89 -7.30
N LYS A 22 2.28 -6.61 -6.92
CA LYS A 22 1.03 -6.78 -7.66
C LYS A 22 -0.15 -6.65 -6.71
N TRP A 23 -0.93 -5.58 -6.87
CA TRP A 23 -2.14 -5.37 -6.08
C TRP A 23 -3.34 -6.07 -6.72
N ASP A 24 -4.05 -6.86 -5.91
CA ASP A 24 -5.30 -7.51 -6.27
C ASP A 24 -6.47 -6.82 -5.57
N ALA A 25 -7.30 -6.12 -6.36
CA ALA A 25 -8.45 -5.39 -5.83
C ALA A 25 -9.63 -6.29 -5.46
N ASN A 26 -9.69 -7.54 -5.96
CA ASN A 26 -10.75 -8.48 -5.63
C ASN A 26 -10.50 -9.10 -4.25
N LEU A 27 -9.24 -9.42 -3.97
CA LEU A 27 -8.82 -9.95 -2.67
C LEU A 27 -8.58 -8.85 -1.64
N GLY A 28 -8.30 -7.61 -2.09
CA GLY A 28 -7.88 -6.52 -1.21
C GLY A 28 -6.48 -6.74 -0.65
N SER A 29 -5.62 -7.47 -1.37
CA SER A 29 -4.29 -7.84 -0.92
C SER A 29 -3.23 -7.54 -1.98
N ILE A 30 -2.01 -7.24 -1.51
CA ILE A 30 -0.84 -7.08 -2.37
C ILE A 30 0.01 -8.35 -2.33
N PHE A 31 0.35 -8.87 -3.51
CA PHE A 31 1.35 -9.92 -3.65
C PHE A 31 2.66 -9.27 -4.04
N MET A 32 3.71 -9.54 -3.27
CA MET A 32 4.99 -8.87 -3.43
C MET A 32 6.13 -9.84 -3.18
N ILE A 33 7.17 -9.71 -4.01
CA ILE A 33 8.42 -10.46 -3.88
C ILE A 33 9.45 -9.46 -3.37
N ILE A 34 9.98 -9.73 -2.18
CA ILE A 34 10.92 -8.85 -1.51
C ILE A 34 12.23 -9.55 -1.25
N ASP A 35 13.29 -8.75 -1.15
CA ASP A 35 14.58 -9.15 -0.65
C ASP A 35 14.63 -8.84 0.85
N GLU A 36 14.43 -9.87 1.68
CA GLU A 36 14.40 -9.74 3.14
C GLU A 36 15.72 -9.21 3.74
N SER A 37 16.82 -9.25 2.98
CA SER A 37 18.09 -8.64 3.38
C SER A 37 18.10 -7.10 3.26
N LYS A 38 17.17 -6.52 2.51
CA LYS A 38 17.13 -5.08 2.16
C LYS A 38 15.89 -4.37 2.66
N CYS A 39 14.77 -5.08 2.79
CA CYS A 39 13.53 -4.53 3.31
C CYS A 39 12.73 -5.57 4.09
N SER A 40 11.80 -5.08 4.89
CA SER A 40 10.87 -5.90 5.65
C SER A 40 9.42 -5.61 5.24
N VAL A 41 8.53 -6.58 5.48
CA VAL A 41 7.08 -6.41 5.30
C VAL A 41 6.55 -5.15 6.03
N PRO A 42 6.91 -4.86 7.30
CA PRO A 42 6.44 -3.65 7.97
C PRO A 42 6.93 -2.35 7.34
N ASP A 43 8.12 -2.32 6.72
CA ASP A 43 8.59 -1.11 6.03
C ASP A 43 7.74 -0.79 4.80
N ILE A 44 7.32 -1.84 4.08
CA ILE A 44 6.48 -1.72 2.90
C ILE A 44 5.05 -1.37 3.28
N ALA A 45 4.54 -1.97 4.36
CA ALA A 45 3.26 -1.60 4.94
C ALA A 45 3.23 -0.11 5.33
N LYS A 46 4.29 0.40 5.94
CA LYS A 46 4.43 1.84 6.23
C LYS A 46 4.48 2.70 4.98
N ALA A 47 5.17 2.27 3.92
CA ALA A 47 5.20 3.00 2.65
C ALA A 47 3.82 3.08 1.99
N VAL A 48 3.07 1.99 2.00
CA VAL A 48 1.68 1.93 1.51
C VAL A 48 0.75 2.80 2.38
N ALA A 49 0.92 2.75 3.70
CA ALA A 49 0.22 3.64 4.62
C ALA A 49 0.56 5.13 4.41
N GLY A 50 1.80 5.43 4.03
CA GLY A 50 2.24 6.78 3.70
C GLY A 50 1.50 7.39 2.51
N VAL A 51 1.02 6.57 1.58
CA VAL A 51 0.23 7.03 0.42
C VAL A 51 -1.29 6.99 0.64
N GLY A 52 -1.73 6.79 1.88
CA GLY A 52 -3.14 6.89 2.27
C GLY A 52 -3.87 5.57 2.42
N HIS A 53 -3.26 4.42 2.08
CA HIS A 53 -3.92 3.11 2.16
C HIS A 53 -3.53 2.37 3.44
N ASP A 54 -4.52 2.07 4.28
CA ASP A 54 -4.30 1.26 5.49
C ASP A 54 -3.85 -0.14 5.11
N THR A 55 -3.01 -0.69 5.97
CA THR A 55 -2.50 -2.05 5.90
C THR A 55 -2.70 -2.71 7.25
N GLU A 56 -2.58 -4.03 7.32
CA GLU A 56 -2.71 -4.77 8.58
C GLU A 56 -1.68 -4.33 9.64
N LEU A 57 -0.51 -3.85 9.21
CA LEU A 57 0.59 -3.47 10.09
C LEU A 57 0.67 -1.96 10.35
N ALA A 58 0.10 -1.13 9.48
CA ALA A 58 0.21 0.31 9.55
C ALA A 58 -1.06 1.00 9.05
N LYS A 59 -1.59 1.90 9.90
CA LYS A 59 -2.70 2.79 9.55
C LYS A 59 -2.16 4.03 8.85
N ALA A 60 -2.77 4.40 7.73
CA ALA A 60 -2.45 5.61 7.00
C ALA A 60 -3.00 6.84 7.72
N LYS A 61 -2.26 7.96 7.67
CA LYS A 61 -2.72 9.24 8.22
C LYS A 61 -4.01 9.69 7.53
N ASP A 62 -4.91 10.30 8.29
CA ASP A 62 -6.18 10.79 7.76
C ASP A 62 -5.97 11.82 6.64
N GLU A 63 -4.94 12.66 6.72
CA GLU A 63 -4.58 13.59 5.64
C GLU A 63 -4.26 12.87 4.33
N ALA A 64 -3.43 11.82 4.37
CA ALA A 64 -3.05 11.05 3.20
C ALA A 64 -4.23 10.25 2.64
N TYR A 65 -5.09 9.76 3.52
CA TYR A 65 -6.32 9.08 3.16
C TYR A 65 -7.35 10.00 2.49
N ASN A 66 -7.57 11.18 3.05
CA ASN A 66 -8.49 12.16 2.51
C ASN A 66 -8.01 12.69 1.15
N ASN A 67 -6.69 12.65 0.91
CA ASN A 67 -6.09 12.95 -0.39
C ASN A 67 -6.21 11.80 -1.42
N LEU A 68 -6.69 10.62 -1.01
CA LEU A 68 -7.02 9.57 -1.98
C LEU A 68 -8.19 10.04 -2.84
N HIS A 69 -8.16 9.64 -4.12
CA HIS A 69 -9.30 9.81 -5.00
C HIS A 69 -10.55 9.19 -4.38
N SER A 70 -11.71 9.81 -4.59
CA SER A 70 -13.02 9.37 -4.09
C SER A 70 -13.32 7.87 -4.28
N CYS A 71 -12.82 7.24 -5.35
CA CYS A 71 -13.01 5.81 -5.62
C CYS A 71 -12.08 4.87 -4.84
N CYS A 72 -11.06 5.43 -4.18
CA CYS A 72 -10.11 4.72 -3.32
C CYS A 72 -10.38 4.96 -1.82
N GLN A 73 -11.34 5.81 -1.49
CA GLN A 73 -11.80 6.02 -0.13
C GLN A 73 -12.75 4.86 0.25
N TYR A 74 -12.40 4.11 1.29
CA TYR A 74 -13.16 2.98 1.81
C TYR A 74 -13.53 3.23 3.28
N LYS A 75 -14.60 2.60 3.75
CA LYS A 75 -15.02 2.77 5.15
C LYS A 75 -13.97 2.17 6.08
N ARG A 76 -13.16 3.03 6.70
CA ARG A 76 -12.22 2.65 7.75
C ARG A 76 -13.01 2.26 9.00
N VAL A 77 -12.75 1.07 9.54
CA VAL A 77 -13.27 0.71 10.85
C VAL A 77 -12.50 1.54 11.88
N LYS A 78 -13.24 2.24 12.74
CA LYS A 78 -12.68 3.16 13.74
C LYS A 78 -11.91 2.39 14.80
#